data_AF-A0AA36GR41-F1
#
_entry.id   AF-A0AA36GR41-F1
#
_cell.length_a   1.000
_cell.length_b   1.000
_cell.length_c   1.000
_cell.angle_alpha   90.00
_cell.angle_beta   90.00
_cell.angle_gamma   90.00
#
_symmetry.space_group_name_H-M   'P 1'
#
loop_
_entity.id
_entity.type
_entity.pdbx_description
1 polymer ?
#
loop_
_entity_poly.entity_id
_entity_poly.type
_entity_poly.pdbx_seq_one_letter_code
_entity_poly.pdbx_strand_id
1 'polypeptide(L)'
;MKILIYLISISSIATAFTVLPYIQIDYAHYFRLAQCQAKCTQKYGVLSSRVLLDGSLEEFLDTQNADCKACESGCHQHRRSHGRGPPHHGKTPTDDGLKFWSESKADTAKVGSTLVSSVQLLCQNPSVDEEFGESSEGLVSISLLRSAGPTRFVVQWKQRTQAMGYYDETQWITASVESDTLLKIKGLIPGVQYRFKVTAVGASGRLGEAVDSSWTEISSNGVPRTPGSSLIIRNGYDSDRGVTAHLEWLRNPQESCYYNIQLSNSTSVISTDIRLDGSSSILLSHLEFDCDYVVTLAATTSDKSQTSGTVTSSFKSLQCKDVHGRGSLQCLPEPVADLSIFVYPNGTAFVSWNPSADPENILFYQLVYNALSHEHGCQYQQETINLQASASSTFVDFPGYRCEYVVRLINYDLIGRDAMAETRVVIEPTRIPLRLEDLLRPEIFLTAACFLLFFTLCVLIRCRVGRKCPNRISEKQQKLREYA
;
A
#
# COMPACT_ATOMS: atom_id res chain seq x y z
N MET A 1 13.59 -0.91 -17.98
CA MET A 1 13.47 0.49 -18.45
C MET A 1 13.48 1.37 -17.20
N LYS A 2 14.56 2.11 -16.93
CA LYS A 2 14.71 2.90 -15.68
C LYS A 2 13.89 4.19 -15.80
N ILE A 3 12.63 4.17 -15.37
CA ILE A 3 11.86 5.40 -15.18
C ILE A 3 12.25 5.96 -13.82
N LEU A 4 12.96 7.08 -13.85
CA LEU A 4 13.36 7.84 -12.68
C LEU A 4 12.10 8.51 -12.09
N ILE A 5 11.61 8.03 -10.95
CA ILE A 5 10.55 8.70 -10.19
C ILE A 5 11.18 9.92 -9.51
N TYR A 6 11.11 11.09 -10.16
CA TYR A 6 11.44 12.37 -9.53
C TYR A 6 10.21 12.85 -8.76
N LEU A 7 10.06 12.39 -7.51
CA LEU A 7 9.25 13.11 -6.53
C LEU A 7 10.05 14.34 -6.09
N ILE A 8 9.80 15.47 -6.76
CA ILE A 8 10.28 16.77 -6.31
C ILE A 8 9.43 17.15 -5.10
N SER A 9 9.91 16.82 -3.90
CA SER A 9 9.35 17.33 -2.65
C SER A 9 9.67 18.82 -2.56
N ILE A 10 8.74 19.65 -3.02
CA ILE A 10 8.75 21.08 -2.74
C ILE A 10 8.52 21.20 -1.23
N SER A 11 9.60 21.42 -0.48
CA SER A 11 9.55 21.80 0.93
C SER A 11 8.73 23.08 1.06
N SER A 12 7.43 22.95 1.35
CA SER A 12 6.62 24.07 1.77
C SER A 12 7.26 24.66 3.03
N ILE A 13 7.74 25.89 2.95
CA ILE A 13 8.23 26.64 4.09
C ILE A 13 6.99 26.95 4.95
N ALA A 14 6.63 26.02 5.82
CA ALA A 14 5.62 26.27 6.85
C ALA A 14 6.15 27.41 7.72
N THR A 15 5.40 28.52 7.76
CA THR A 15 5.65 29.61 8.71
C THR A 15 5.62 29.02 10.12
N ALA A 16 6.65 29.35 10.91
CA ALA A 16 6.78 28.85 12.27
C ALA A 16 6.50 29.97 13.27
N PHE A 17 5.75 29.68 14.33
CA PHE A 17 5.63 30.57 15.48
C PHE A 17 6.14 29.89 16.75
N THR A 18 6.65 30.70 17.68
CA THR A 18 7.18 30.23 18.96
C THR A 18 6.15 30.42 20.06
N VAL A 19 6.00 29.41 20.90
CA VAL A 19 5.14 29.43 22.10
C VAL A 19 5.86 30.22 23.20
N LEU A 20 5.34 31.43 23.50
CA LEU A 20 5.94 32.33 24.49
C LEU A 20 5.01 32.47 25.72
N PRO A 21 5.37 31.89 26.89
CA PRO A 21 4.45 31.79 28.04
C PRO A 21 4.07 33.11 28.73
N TYR A 22 4.73 34.23 28.39
CA TYR A 22 4.58 35.49 29.14
C TYR A 22 4.06 36.68 28.32
N ILE A 23 3.74 36.51 27.03
CA ILE A 23 3.24 37.61 26.19
C ILE A 23 1.75 37.44 25.99
N GLN A 24 0.94 38.23 26.72
CA GLN A 24 -0.49 38.31 26.46
C GLN A 24 -0.73 39.23 25.27
N ILE A 25 -0.96 38.63 24.11
CA ILE A 25 -1.23 39.35 22.86
C ILE A 25 -2.74 39.59 22.71
N ASP A 26 -3.12 40.82 22.36
CA ASP A 26 -4.51 41.22 22.17
C ASP A 26 -5.16 40.46 21.00
N TYR A 27 -6.16 39.62 21.33
CA TYR A 27 -6.94 38.88 20.34
C TYR A 27 -7.65 39.81 19.35
N ALA A 28 -8.17 40.95 19.81
CA ALA A 28 -8.90 41.87 18.94
C ALA A 28 -7.99 42.46 17.85
N HIS A 29 -6.73 42.74 18.20
CA HIS A 29 -5.71 43.16 17.26
C HIS A 29 -5.44 42.10 16.19
N TYR A 30 -5.20 40.85 16.59
CA TYR A 30 -4.88 39.75 15.67
C TYR A 30 -6.07 39.35 14.80
N PHE A 31 -7.28 39.42 15.33
CA PHE A 31 -8.49 39.24 14.54
C PHE A 31 -8.63 40.30 13.45
N ARG A 32 -8.38 41.58 13.81
CA ARG A 32 -8.40 42.68 12.84
C ARG A 32 -7.29 42.54 11.79
N LEU A 33 -6.11 42.10 12.22
CA LEU A 33 -4.98 41.80 11.34
C LEU A 33 -5.33 40.69 10.36
N ALA A 34 -5.89 39.58 10.83
CA ALA A 34 -6.33 38.46 10.01
C ALA A 34 -7.38 38.89 8.99
N GLN A 35 -8.36 39.72 9.38
CA GLN A 35 -9.34 40.27 8.45
C GLN A 35 -8.70 41.18 7.39
N CYS A 36 -7.72 42.00 7.77
CA CYS A 36 -6.97 42.85 6.83
C CYS A 36 -6.17 42.02 5.83
N GLN A 37 -5.41 41.03 6.32
CA GLN A 37 -4.60 40.13 5.51
C GLN A 37 -5.48 39.25 4.60
N ALA A 38 -6.66 38.83 5.06
CA ALA A 38 -7.64 38.12 4.23
C ALA A 38 -8.13 38.98 3.06
N LYS A 39 -8.40 40.29 3.26
CA LYS A 39 -8.72 41.22 2.17
C LYS A 39 -7.56 41.40 1.19
N CYS A 40 -6.32 41.47 1.70
CA CYS A 40 -5.13 41.49 0.84
C CYS A 40 -5.04 40.21 -0.01
N THR A 41 -5.19 39.04 0.58
CA THR A 41 -5.21 37.75 -0.14
C THR A 41 -6.35 37.67 -1.15
N GLN A 42 -7.53 38.20 -0.83
CA GLN A 42 -8.65 38.24 -1.77
C GLN A 42 -8.35 39.08 -3.02
N LYS A 43 -7.59 40.17 -2.86
CA LYS A 43 -7.28 41.10 -3.95
C LYS A 43 -6.01 40.73 -4.73
N TYR A 44 -4.98 40.26 -4.04
CA TYR A 44 -3.63 40.05 -4.58
C TYR A 44 -3.15 38.61 -4.47
N GLY A 45 -3.91 37.71 -3.85
CA GLY A 45 -3.56 36.29 -3.78
C GLY A 45 -3.65 35.64 -5.16
N VAL A 46 -2.70 34.75 -5.45
CA VAL A 46 -2.65 34.02 -6.72
C VAL A 46 -3.07 32.58 -6.45
N LEU A 47 -4.03 32.05 -7.22
CA LEU A 47 -4.43 30.66 -7.08
C LEU A 47 -3.25 29.74 -7.45
N SER A 48 -2.89 28.86 -6.53
CA SER A 48 -1.81 27.89 -6.66
C SER A 48 -2.29 26.53 -6.15
N SER A 49 -1.57 25.48 -6.54
CA SER A 49 -1.88 24.11 -6.13
C SER A 49 -0.60 23.37 -5.75
N ARG A 50 -0.67 22.51 -4.72
CA ARG A 50 0.41 21.60 -4.34
C ARG A 50 -0.10 20.16 -4.26
N VAL A 51 0.77 19.20 -4.54
CA VAL A 51 0.46 17.77 -4.38
C VAL A 51 0.81 17.36 -2.96
N LEU A 52 -0.13 16.73 -2.27
CA LEU A 52 0.05 16.17 -0.93
C LEU A 52 0.61 14.74 -1.00
N LEU A 53 1.03 14.19 0.14
CA LEU A 53 1.59 12.85 0.28
C LEU A 53 0.63 11.75 -0.16
N ASP A 54 -0.68 11.93 0.00
CA ASP A 54 -1.70 11.00 -0.51
C ASP A 54 -1.94 11.15 -2.03
N GLY A 55 -1.25 12.08 -2.68
CA GLY A 55 -1.38 12.37 -4.10
C GLY A 55 -2.58 13.26 -4.47
N SER A 56 -3.35 13.73 -3.49
CA SER A 56 -4.39 14.74 -3.73
C SER A 56 -3.79 16.11 -4.04
N LEU A 57 -4.57 16.97 -4.69
CA LEU A 57 -4.20 18.34 -4.99
C LEU A 57 -4.87 19.26 -3.98
N GLU A 58 -4.04 20.03 -3.25
CA GLU A 58 -4.52 21.10 -2.39
C GLU A 58 -4.40 22.44 -3.12
N GLU A 59 -5.55 23.10 -3.33
CA GLU A 59 -5.61 24.45 -3.88
C GLU A 59 -5.56 25.50 -2.75
N PHE A 60 -4.70 26.50 -2.91
CA PHE A 60 -4.55 27.60 -1.96
C PHE A 60 -4.25 28.91 -2.68
N LEU A 61 -4.46 30.03 -1.98
CA LEU A 61 -4.05 31.35 -2.48
C LEU A 61 -2.64 31.64 -2.00
N ASP A 62 -1.69 31.66 -2.93
CA ASP A 62 -0.31 32.04 -2.66
C ASP A 62 -0.23 33.54 -2.33
N THR A 63 0.34 33.81 -1.15
CA THR A 63 0.53 35.14 -0.57
C THR A 63 1.99 35.60 -0.65
N GLN A 64 2.89 34.79 -1.21
CA GLN A 64 4.32 35.09 -1.30
C GLN A 64 4.67 36.12 -2.37
N ASN A 65 3.71 36.52 -3.20
CA ASN A 65 3.88 37.52 -4.24
C ASN A 65 4.11 38.94 -3.67
N ALA A 66 4.80 39.78 -4.45
CA ALA A 66 5.24 41.10 -4.00
C ALA A 66 4.09 42.04 -3.64
N ASP A 67 2.99 42.01 -4.39
CA ASP A 67 1.84 42.88 -4.17
C ASP A 67 1.07 42.50 -2.91
N CYS A 68 0.87 41.20 -2.66
CA CYS A 68 0.23 40.70 -1.44
C CYS A 68 1.09 41.03 -0.21
N LYS A 69 2.41 40.81 -0.26
CA LYS A 69 3.34 41.21 0.82
C LYS A 69 3.33 42.71 1.08
N ALA A 70 3.30 43.53 0.02
CA ALA A 70 3.19 44.98 0.16
C ALA A 70 1.87 45.39 0.83
N CYS A 71 0.75 44.78 0.42
CA CYS A 71 -0.55 45.00 1.08
C CYS A 71 -0.55 44.59 2.56
N GLU A 72 -0.03 43.40 2.87
CA GLU A 72 0.08 42.93 4.26
C GLU A 72 0.98 43.84 5.11
N SER A 73 2.06 44.39 4.53
CA SER A 73 2.91 45.36 5.21
C SER A 73 2.12 46.62 5.63
N GLY A 74 1.14 47.04 4.82
CA GLY A 74 0.21 48.11 5.15
C GLY A 74 -0.67 47.77 6.37
N CYS A 75 -1.12 46.52 6.50
CA CYS A 75 -1.86 46.06 7.69
C CYS A 75 -1.01 46.18 8.98
N HIS A 76 0.30 45.95 8.91
CA HIS A 76 1.20 46.07 10.05
C HIS A 76 1.62 47.53 10.37
N GLN A 77 1.68 48.41 9.38
CA GLN A 77 2.16 49.79 9.53
C GLN A 77 1.10 50.81 9.99
N HIS A 78 -0.08 50.36 10.41
CA HIS A 78 -1.22 51.22 10.77
C HIS A 78 -0.98 52.25 11.88
N ARG A 79 0.09 52.14 12.68
CA ARG A 79 0.46 53.18 13.67
C ARG A 79 1.19 54.38 13.06
N ARG A 80 1.75 54.25 11.85
CA ARG A 80 2.54 55.32 11.18
C ARG A 80 1.68 56.27 10.33
N SER A 81 0.41 55.97 10.11
CA SER A 81 -0.51 56.80 9.32
C SER A 81 -0.93 58.11 9.98
N HIS A 82 -0.52 58.38 11.22
CA HIS A 82 -0.72 59.69 11.86
C HIS A 82 0.33 60.75 11.45
N GLY A 83 1.37 60.37 10.71
CA GLY A 83 2.25 61.34 10.04
C GLY A 83 1.64 61.78 8.71
N ARG A 84 1.29 63.07 8.58
CA ARG A 84 0.95 63.69 7.28
C ARG A 84 2.16 63.61 6.34
N GLY A 85 2.28 62.52 5.60
CA GLY A 85 3.14 62.41 4.42
C GLY A 85 2.45 63.02 3.19
N PRO A 86 3.21 63.42 2.16
CA PRO A 86 2.65 64.07 0.98
C PRO A 86 1.72 63.12 0.21
N PRO A 87 0.73 63.66 -0.53
CA PRO A 87 -0.25 62.85 -1.26
C PRO A 87 0.45 62.12 -2.42
N HIS A 88 0.72 60.82 -2.24
CA HIS A 88 1.17 60.00 -3.35
C HIS A 88 -0.01 59.69 -4.27
N HIS A 89 0.06 60.22 -5.49
CA HIS A 89 -0.85 59.89 -6.59
C HIS A 89 -0.48 58.52 -7.18
N GLY A 90 -0.90 57.45 -6.51
CA GLY A 90 -0.85 56.07 -7.02
C GLY A 90 -1.44 55.13 -5.98
N LYS A 91 -2.44 54.32 -6.35
CA LYS A 91 -2.99 53.29 -5.45
C LYS A 91 -1.97 52.17 -5.32
N THR A 92 -1.11 52.23 -4.32
CA THR A 92 -0.15 51.15 -4.06
C THR A 92 -0.82 50.02 -3.27
N PRO A 93 -0.38 48.77 -3.40
CA PRO A 93 -0.89 47.68 -2.56
C PRO A 93 -0.79 47.98 -1.06
N THR A 94 0.27 48.69 -0.63
CA THR A 94 0.44 49.13 0.76
C THR A 94 -0.66 50.08 1.24
N ASP A 95 -1.11 51.00 0.38
CA ASP A 95 -2.23 51.92 0.69
C ASP A 95 -3.55 51.15 0.84
N ASP A 96 -3.76 50.12 0.00
CA ASP A 96 -4.89 49.21 0.15
C ASP A 96 -4.84 48.46 1.48
N GLY A 97 -3.66 48.02 1.93
CA GLY A 97 -3.46 47.43 3.24
C GLY A 97 -3.85 48.36 4.40
N LEU A 98 -3.38 49.61 4.38
CA LEU A 98 -3.75 50.63 5.37
C LEU A 98 -5.27 50.89 5.38
N LYS A 99 -5.87 50.95 4.19
CA LYS A 99 -7.32 51.11 4.02
C LYS A 99 -8.07 49.90 4.59
N PHE A 100 -7.68 48.68 4.22
CA PHE A 100 -8.31 47.46 4.71
C PHE A 100 -8.21 47.34 6.23
N TRP A 101 -7.08 47.72 6.82
CA TRP A 101 -6.94 47.80 8.27
C TRP A 101 -7.99 48.74 8.88
N SER A 102 -8.14 49.95 8.33
CA SER A 102 -9.12 50.94 8.82
C SER A 102 -10.57 50.43 8.77
N GLU A 103 -10.89 49.64 7.76
CA GLU A 103 -12.21 49.02 7.56
C GLU A 103 -12.46 47.78 8.42
N SER A 104 -11.41 47.04 8.78
CA SER A 104 -11.50 45.85 9.62
C SER A 104 -11.89 46.23 11.05
N LYS A 105 -12.81 45.46 11.66
CA LYS A 105 -13.27 45.69 13.03
C LYS A 105 -13.38 44.36 13.78
N ALA A 106 -12.88 44.33 15.01
CA ALA A 106 -12.95 43.15 15.87
C ALA A 106 -14.40 42.78 16.24
N ASP A 107 -15.29 43.78 16.36
CA ASP A 107 -16.67 43.58 16.78
C ASP A 107 -17.62 43.14 15.65
N THR A 108 -17.22 43.27 14.38
CA THR A 108 -18.04 42.84 13.22
C THR A 108 -17.89 41.36 12.90
N ALA A 109 -17.77 40.50 13.91
CA ALA A 109 -17.74 39.05 13.73
C ALA A 109 -19.09 38.51 13.22
N LYS A 110 -19.41 38.79 11.95
CA LYS A 110 -20.49 38.11 11.24
C LYS A 110 -20.06 36.66 11.09
N VAL A 111 -20.71 35.77 11.81
CA VAL A 111 -20.44 34.33 11.76
C VAL A 111 -20.86 33.84 10.37
N GLY A 112 -19.87 33.61 9.51
CA GLY A 112 -20.05 32.86 8.27
C GLY A 112 -20.22 31.37 8.53
N SER A 113 -20.42 30.59 7.47
CA SER A 113 -20.44 29.12 7.58
C SER A 113 -19.10 28.59 8.10
N THR A 114 -19.16 27.58 8.96
CA THR A 114 -17.99 26.89 9.52
C THR A 114 -17.08 26.40 8.42
N LEU A 115 -15.78 26.70 8.55
CA LEU A 115 -14.75 26.28 7.60
C LEU A 115 -13.88 25.16 8.17
N VAL A 116 -13.48 25.30 9.44
CA VAL A 116 -12.58 24.36 10.12
C VAL A 116 -13.40 23.19 10.66
N SER A 117 -12.99 21.96 10.35
CA SER A 117 -13.60 20.74 10.88
C SER A 117 -12.91 20.28 12.17
N SER A 118 -11.57 20.28 12.19
CA SER A 118 -10.79 19.85 13.35
C SER A 118 -9.40 20.51 13.36
N VAL A 119 -8.79 20.54 14.55
CA VAL A 119 -7.42 20.99 14.78
C VAL A 119 -6.71 19.91 15.60
N GLN A 120 -5.54 19.48 15.18
CA GLN A 120 -4.78 18.45 15.89
C GLN A 120 -3.27 18.65 15.76
N LEU A 121 -2.53 18.31 16.82
CA LEU A 121 -1.09 18.14 16.72
C LEU A 121 -0.83 16.82 15.99
N LEU A 122 -0.18 16.86 14.83
CA LEU A 122 0.11 15.67 14.03
C LEU A 122 1.29 14.88 14.59
N CYS A 123 2.32 15.59 15.03
CA CYS A 123 3.62 15.03 15.35
C CYS A 123 4.47 16.07 16.07
N GLN A 124 5.57 15.61 16.67
CA GLN A 124 6.56 16.47 17.32
C GLN A 124 7.97 15.90 17.21
N ASN A 125 8.96 16.79 17.26
CA ASN A 125 10.37 16.45 17.23
C ASN A 125 11.11 17.23 18.31
N PRO A 126 12.09 16.60 18.99
CA PRO A 126 12.99 17.34 19.86
C PRO A 126 13.76 18.37 19.03
N SER A 127 13.86 19.59 19.55
CA SER A 127 14.60 20.69 18.94
C SER A 127 15.44 21.39 19.99
N VAL A 128 16.73 21.52 19.72
CA VAL A 128 17.60 22.38 20.53
C VAL A 128 17.42 23.80 20.02
N ASP A 129 16.83 24.66 20.86
CA ASP A 129 16.65 26.06 20.54
C ASP A 129 17.68 26.88 21.35
N GLU A 130 18.38 27.80 20.69
CA GLU A 130 19.41 28.63 21.34
C GLU A 130 18.82 29.53 22.44
N GLU A 131 17.54 29.90 22.33
CA GLU A 131 16.83 30.80 23.24
C GLU A 131 16.12 30.05 24.38
N PHE A 132 15.58 28.85 24.10
CA PHE A 132 14.73 28.09 25.04
C PHE A 132 15.38 26.81 25.60
N GLY A 133 16.57 26.42 25.12
CA GLY A 133 17.25 25.19 25.52
C GLY A 133 16.60 23.93 24.94
N GLU A 134 16.41 22.91 25.77
CA GLU A 134 15.72 21.67 25.38
C GLU A 134 14.23 21.92 25.17
N SER A 135 13.83 22.01 23.90
CA SER A 135 12.44 22.23 23.50
C SER A 135 12.00 21.18 22.47
N SER A 136 10.75 21.25 22.05
CA SER A 136 10.23 20.49 20.93
C SER A 136 9.59 21.40 19.88
N GLU A 137 9.72 20.99 18.63
CA GLU A 137 8.93 21.51 17.53
C GLU A 137 7.77 20.57 17.22
N GLY A 138 6.64 21.13 16.79
CA GLY A 138 5.44 20.35 16.46
C GLY A 138 4.81 20.83 15.16
N LEU A 139 4.06 19.94 14.50
CA LEU A 139 3.20 20.30 13.38
C LEU A 139 1.74 20.20 13.78
N VAL A 140 1.02 21.31 13.70
CA VAL A 140 -0.43 21.35 13.89
C VAL A 140 -1.11 21.41 12.54
N SER A 141 -2.09 20.54 12.34
CA SER A 141 -2.91 20.51 11.13
C SER A 141 -4.32 21.00 11.41
N ILE A 142 -4.82 21.81 10.48
CA ILE A 142 -6.17 22.33 10.44
C ILE A 142 -6.88 21.60 9.30
N SER A 143 -7.84 20.75 9.62
CA SER A 143 -8.68 20.11 8.63
C SER A 143 -9.84 21.05 8.26
N LEU A 144 -10.15 21.13 6.96
CA LEU A 144 -11.18 22.02 6.44
C LEU A 144 -12.36 21.23 5.88
N LEU A 145 -13.57 21.79 5.98
CA LEU A 145 -14.79 21.25 5.38
C LEU A 145 -14.92 21.57 3.87
N ARG A 146 -14.16 22.56 3.41
CA ARG A 146 -14.13 23.07 2.03
C ARG A 146 -12.86 23.90 1.81
N SER A 147 -12.59 24.32 0.58
CA SER A 147 -11.40 25.14 0.26
C SER A 147 -11.32 26.42 1.09
N ALA A 148 -10.10 26.78 1.50
CA ALA A 148 -9.87 27.91 2.41
C ALA A 148 -10.20 29.26 1.78
N GLY A 149 -10.00 29.43 0.47
CA GLY A 149 -10.11 30.73 -0.19
C GLY A 149 -9.18 31.78 0.46
N PRO A 150 -9.58 33.06 0.54
CA PRO A 150 -8.78 34.12 1.15
C PRO A 150 -8.96 34.16 2.68
N THR A 151 -8.76 33.01 3.34
CA THR A 151 -8.93 32.88 4.79
C THR A 151 -7.59 32.99 5.51
N ARG A 152 -7.63 33.55 6.72
CA ARG A 152 -6.53 33.53 7.69
C ARG A 152 -6.95 32.83 8.97
N PHE A 153 -6.01 32.17 9.60
CA PHE A 153 -6.22 31.39 10.82
C PHE A 153 -5.56 32.12 11.99
N VAL A 154 -6.39 32.63 12.91
CA VAL A 154 -5.89 33.16 14.19
C VAL A 154 -5.69 31.99 15.13
N VAL A 155 -4.45 31.79 15.56
CA VAL A 155 -4.06 30.66 16.39
C VAL A 155 -3.87 31.12 17.83
N GLN A 156 -4.52 30.42 18.74
CA GLN A 156 -4.34 30.58 20.18
C GLN A 156 -3.89 29.25 20.77
N TRP A 157 -3.20 29.30 21.89
CA TRP A 157 -2.79 28.11 22.63
C TRP A 157 -2.95 28.34 24.12
N LYS A 158 -3.02 27.26 24.87
CA LYS A 158 -2.85 27.24 26.31
C LYS A 158 -2.14 25.97 26.71
N GLN A 159 -1.58 25.98 27.91
CA GLN A 159 -0.88 24.84 28.46
C GLN A 159 -1.44 24.47 29.82
N ARG A 160 -1.20 23.22 30.22
CA ARG A 160 -1.42 22.76 31.58
C ARG A 160 -0.27 21.88 32.05
N THR A 161 0.02 21.96 33.33
CA THR A 161 0.97 21.08 34.02
C THR A 161 0.28 20.36 35.16
N GLN A 162 0.70 19.13 35.43
CA GLN A 162 0.17 18.37 36.56
C GLN A 162 1.08 18.58 37.77
N ALA A 163 0.55 19.18 38.84
CA ALA A 163 1.26 19.39 40.09
C ALA A 163 0.38 18.88 41.25
N MET A 164 0.92 17.99 42.07
CA MET A 164 0.25 17.45 43.27
C MET A 164 -1.18 16.91 43.01
N GLY A 165 -1.41 16.28 41.85
CA GLY A 165 -2.70 15.69 41.50
C GLY A 165 -3.74 16.66 40.91
N TYR A 166 -3.44 17.96 40.82
CA TYR A 166 -4.27 18.95 40.14
C TYR A 166 -3.60 19.45 38.86
N TYR A 167 -4.41 19.90 37.91
CA TYR A 167 -3.92 20.58 36.71
C TYR A 167 -3.91 22.09 36.96
N ASP A 168 -2.75 22.71 36.79
CA ASP A 168 -2.62 24.16 36.68
C ASP A 168 -2.70 24.53 35.19
N GLU A 169 -3.72 25.31 34.82
CA GLU A 169 -4.04 25.63 33.42
C GLU A 169 -3.90 27.13 33.15
N THR A 170 -3.21 27.47 32.07
CA THR A 170 -3.04 28.87 31.67
C THR A 170 -4.27 29.41 30.93
N GLN A 171 -4.41 30.73 30.92
CA GLN A 171 -5.36 31.40 30.02
C GLN A 171 -4.96 31.19 28.54
N TRP A 172 -5.91 31.41 27.63
CA TRP A 172 -5.64 31.39 26.20
C TRP A 172 -4.72 32.55 25.79
N ILE A 173 -3.64 32.22 25.09
CA ILE A 173 -2.66 33.17 24.56
C ILE A 173 -2.78 33.16 23.04
N THR A 174 -2.96 34.34 22.44
CA THR A 174 -2.93 34.50 20.97
C THR A 174 -1.48 34.46 20.49
N ALA A 175 -1.17 33.63 19.50
CA ALA A 175 0.19 33.45 19.01
C ALA A 175 0.42 34.11 17.65
N SER A 176 -0.34 33.72 16.64
CA SER A 176 -0.07 34.10 15.26
C SER A 176 -1.33 34.21 14.39
N VAL A 177 -1.14 34.79 13.20
CA VAL A 177 -2.10 34.75 12.10
C VAL A 177 -1.44 34.01 10.94
N GLU A 178 -2.00 32.88 10.56
CA GLU A 178 -1.44 31.98 9.56
C GLU A 178 -2.30 31.95 8.30
N SER A 179 -1.69 31.71 7.13
CA SER A 179 -2.41 31.46 5.87
C SER A 179 -2.54 29.98 5.51
N ASP A 180 -1.65 29.14 6.05
CA ASP A 180 -1.58 27.72 5.72
C ASP A 180 -2.40 26.88 6.72
N THR A 181 -2.77 25.66 6.32
CA THR A 181 -3.47 24.67 7.14
C THR A 181 -2.50 23.82 7.95
N LEU A 182 -1.23 23.78 7.57
CA LEU A 182 -0.16 23.09 8.28
C LEU A 182 0.80 24.09 8.96
N LEU A 183 0.78 24.10 10.29
CA LEU A 183 1.46 25.10 11.10
C LEU A 183 2.65 24.51 11.82
N LYS A 184 3.81 25.15 11.72
CA LYS A 184 4.99 24.77 12.50
C LYS A 184 5.01 25.53 13.82
N ILE A 185 5.16 24.81 14.93
CA ILE A 185 5.20 25.39 16.28
C ILE A 185 6.56 25.08 16.90
N LYS A 186 7.16 26.06 17.56
CA LYS A 186 8.44 25.93 18.27
C LYS A 186 8.30 26.28 19.74
N GLY A 187 9.26 25.86 20.55
CA GLY A 187 9.32 26.19 21.98
C GLY A 187 8.33 25.40 22.83
N LEU A 188 7.91 24.21 22.38
CA LEU A 188 7.06 23.33 23.18
C LEU A 188 7.89 22.70 24.30
N ILE A 189 7.41 22.79 25.55
CA ILE A 189 8.15 22.32 26.72
C ILE A 189 7.84 20.83 26.96
N PRO A 190 8.86 19.96 27.06
CA PRO A 190 8.66 18.55 27.37
C PRO A 190 7.91 18.29 28.69
N GLY A 191 6.99 17.33 28.69
CA GLY A 191 6.15 16.98 29.85
C GLY A 191 4.97 17.94 30.11
N VAL A 192 4.86 19.03 29.33
CA VAL A 192 3.73 19.95 29.39
C VAL A 192 2.64 19.52 28.40
N GLN A 193 1.38 19.75 28.75
CA GLN A 193 0.26 19.46 27.86
C GLN A 193 -0.25 20.75 27.21
N TYR A 194 -0.41 20.74 25.90
CA TYR A 194 -0.88 21.88 25.12
C TYR A 194 -2.25 21.62 24.50
N ARG A 195 -2.99 22.72 24.32
CA ARG A 195 -4.24 22.75 23.55
C ARG A 195 -4.22 23.96 22.64
N PHE A 196 -4.57 23.74 21.38
CA PHE A 196 -4.62 24.78 20.35
C PHE A 196 -6.06 25.14 20.03
N LYS A 197 -6.30 26.41 19.71
CA LYS A 197 -7.59 26.94 19.26
C LYS A 197 -7.37 27.72 17.99
N VAL A 198 -8.17 27.44 16.98
CA VAL A 198 -8.08 28.12 15.68
C VAL A 198 -9.39 28.83 15.41
N THR A 199 -9.28 30.11 15.04
CA THR A 199 -10.40 30.88 14.49
C THR A 199 -10.12 31.20 13.03
N ALA A 200 -11.00 30.73 12.13
CA ALA A 200 -10.94 31.11 10.72
C ALA A 200 -11.54 32.51 10.51
N VAL A 201 -10.83 33.37 9.78
CA VAL A 201 -11.19 34.77 9.50
C VAL A 201 -11.05 35.04 8.01
N GLY A 202 -12.16 35.33 7.34
CA GLY A 202 -12.19 35.77 5.95
C GLY A 202 -12.24 37.30 5.84
N ALA A 203 -12.27 37.80 4.60
CA ALA A 203 -12.33 39.24 4.31
C ALA A 203 -13.55 39.95 4.95
N SER A 204 -14.66 39.23 5.10
CA SER A 204 -15.91 39.73 5.70
C SER A 204 -15.99 39.54 7.22
N GLY A 205 -15.02 38.88 7.86
CA GLY A 205 -15.02 38.56 9.28
C GLY A 205 -14.93 37.07 9.58
N ARG A 206 -15.44 36.65 10.74
CA ARG A 206 -15.26 35.30 11.29
C ARG A 206 -16.01 34.22 10.48
N LEU A 207 -15.37 33.08 10.21
CA LEU A 207 -15.95 31.95 9.49
C LEU A 207 -16.27 30.79 10.44
N GLY A 208 -17.43 30.88 11.10
CA GLY A 208 -17.88 29.88 12.08
C GLY A 208 -17.29 30.06 13.48
N GLU A 209 -17.52 29.06 14.34
CA GLU A 209 -16.96 29.03 15.68
C GLU A 209 -15.47 28.67 15.69
N ALA A 210 -14.82 28.91 16.83
CA ALA A 210 -13.41 28.58 17.01
C ALA A 210 -13.33 27.10 17.38
N VAL A 211 -12.37 26.39 16.79
CA VAL A 211 -12.23 24.95 16.97
C VAL A 211 -11.00 24.68 17.83
N ASP A 212 -11.19 23.87 18.87
CA ASP A 212 -10.14 23.50 19.82
C ASP A 212 -9.61 22.10 19.51
N SER A 213 -8.31 21.89 19.64
CA SER A 213 -7.70 20.57 19.63
C SER A 213 -7.99 19.79 20.91
N SER A 214 -7.68 18.50 20.92
CA SER A 214 -7.51 17.75 22.17
C SER A 214 -6.27 18.23 22.95
N TRP A 215 -6.19 17.88 24.24
CA TRP A 215 -4.96 18.06 25.01
C TRP A 215 -3.91 17.06 24.53
N THR A 216 -2.69 17.53 24.33
CA THR A 216 -1.58 16.68 23.85
C THR A 216 -0.32 16.96 24.66
N GLU A 217 0.33 15.90 25.12
CA GLU A 217 1.54 15.97 25.92
C GLU A 217 2.81 15.92 25.08
N ILE A 218 3.74 16.82 25.37
CA ILE A 218 5.02 16.90 24.69
C ILE A 218 5.98 15.87 25.25
N SER A 219 6.59 15.10 24.36
CA SER A 219 7.48 14.01 24.75
C SER A 219 8.74 14.54 25.41
N SER A 220 9.13 13.94 26.52
CA SER A 220 10.44 14.11 27.16
C SER A 220 11.53 13.28 26.51
N ASN A 221 11.20 12.43 25.52
CA ASN A 221 12.18 11.57 24.88
C ASN A 221 12.80 12.29 23.68
N GLY A 222 14.12 12.46 23.70
CA GLY A 222 14.90 13.05 22.60
C GLY A 222 15.14 12.12 21.40
N VAL A 223 14.57 10.91 21.38
CA VAL A 223 14.81 9.90 20.34
C VAL A 223 13.50 9.56 19.62
N PRO A 224 13.48 9.51 18.27
CA PRO A 224 12.30 9.06 17.52
C PRO A 224 11.85 7.67 17.97
N ARG A 225 10.57 7.54 18.27
CA ARG A 225 9.97 6.24 18.60
C ARG A 225 9.65 5.48 17.32
N THR A 226 9.85 4.16 17.38
CA THR A 226 9.37 3.27 16.32
C THR A 226 7.85 3.44 16.17
N PRO A 227 7.32 3.58 14.95
CA PRO A 227 5.88 3.69 14.73
C PRO A 227 5.14 2.54 15.43
N GLY A 228 4.17 2.84 16.28
CA GLY A 228 3.59 1.83 17.18
C GLY A 228 2.62 0.84 16.52
N SER A 229 2.20 1.10 15.29
CA SER A 229 1.11 0.39 14.62
C SER A 229 1.56 -0.39 13.39
N SER A 230 0.90 -1.51 13.12
CA SER A 230 1.00 -2.21 11.84
C SER A 230 0.61 -1.30 10.68
N LEU A 231 1.37 -1.39 9.58
CA LEU A 231 1.10 -0.66 8.35
C LEU A 231 -0.12 -1.28 7.64
N ILE A 232 -1.09 -0.44 7.30
CA ILE A 232 -2.26 -0.77 6.50
C ILE A 232 -1.96 -0.32 5.07
N ILE A 233 -2.14 -1.22 4.10
CA ILE A 233 -1.83 -0.94 2.70
C ILE A 233 -3.08 -1.19 1.87
N ARG A 234 -3.46 -0.20 1.06
CA ARG A 234 -4.63 -0.28 0.17
C ARG A 234 -4.20 -0.08 -1.27
N ASN A 235 -4.35 -1.11 -2.09
CA ASN A 235 -4.04 -1.02 -3.50
C ASN A 235 -5.06 -0.20 -4.27
N GLY A 236 -4.62 0.44 -5.35
CA GLY A 236 -5.44 1.23 -6.26
C GLY A 236 -4.86 1.26 -7.67
N TYR A 237 -5.62 1.86 -8.57
CA TYR A 237 -5.19 2.16 -9.93
C TYR A 237 -5.66 3.54 -10.33
N ASP A 238 -4.77 4.29 -10.98
CA ASP A 238 -5.00 5.62 -11.50
C ASP A 238 -4.44 5.67 -12.93
N SER A 239 -5.17 6.27 -13.88
CA SER A 239 -4.76 6.27 -15.29
C SER A 239 -3.44 6.99 -15.52
N ASP A 240 -3.14 8.00 -14.70
CA ASP A 240 -1.97 8.86 -14.87
C ASP A 240 -0.77 8.31 -14.06
N ARG A 241 -1.04 7.62 -12.95
CA ARG A 241 -0.02 7.13 -12.00
C ARG A 241 0.17 5.61 -12.00
N GLY A 242 -0.60 4.88 -12.81
CA GLY A 242 -0.56 3.43 -12.93
C GLY A 242 -1.07 2.71 -11.69
N VAL A 243 -0.43 1.59 -11.34
CA VAL A 243 -0.75 0.84 -10.11
C VAL A 243 -0.23 1.62 -8.92
N THR A 244 -1.10 1.81 -7.92
CA THR A 244 -0.81 2.59 -6.72
C THR A 244 -1.09 1.79 -5.46
N ALA A 245 -0.51 2.22 -4.35
CA ALA A 245 -0.84 1.73 -3.02
C ALA A 245 -0.79 2.87 -2.01
N HIS A 246 -1.84 3.00 -1.21
CA HIS A 246 -1.90 3.93 -0.09
C HIS A 246 -1.39 3.26 1.18
N LEU A 247 -0.34 3.84 1.76
CA LEU A 247 0.25 3.44 3.03
C LEU A 247 -0.36 4.26 4.16
N GLU A 248 -1.01 3.58 5.10
CA GLU A 248 -1.68 4.14 6.27
C GLU A 248 -1.14 3.50 7.54
N TRP A 249 -1.04 4.28 8.62
CA TRP A 249 -0.73 3.75 9.97
C TRP A 249 -1.37 4.64 11.02
N LEU A 250 -1.56 4.11 12.22
CA LEU A 250 -2.13 4.88 13.32
C LEU A 250 -1.08 5.84 13.86
N ARG A 251 -1.27 7.13 13.59
CA ARG A 251 -0.36 8.18 14.03
C ARG A 251 -0.62 8.59 15.46
N ASN A 252 0.46 8.84 16.19
CA ASN A 252 0.42 9.45 17.52
C ASN A 252 1.12 10.82 17.46
N PRO A 253 0.53 11.89 18.03
CA PRO A 253 1.16 13.21 18.09
C PRO A 253 2.56 13.23 18.74
N GLN A 254 2.90 12.19 19.51
CA GLN A 254 4.23 12.02 20.12
C GLN A 254 5.28 11.39 19.21
N GLU A 255 4.90 10.96 18.01
CA GLU A 255 5.83 10.45 16.99
C GLU A 255 6.46 11.59 16.20
N SER A 256 7.52 11.23 15.47
CA SER A 256 8.26 12.17 14.62
C SER A 256 7.40 12.74 13.49
N CYS A 257 7.70 13.95 13.05
CA CYS A 257 7.17 14.52 11.82
C CYS A 257 7.89 14.06 10.56
N TYR A 258 9.03 13.37 10.70
CA TYR A 258 9.90 12.95 9.61
C TYR A 258 10.03 11.44 9.61
N TYR A 259 9.93 10.85 8.41
CA TYR A 259 10.03 9.42 8.22
C TYR A 259 10.88 9.08 7.00
N ASN A 260 11.55 7.94 7.07
CA ASN A 260 12.17 7.28 5.93
C ASN A 260 11.29 6.07 5.54
N ILE A 261 10.92 6.00 4.27
CA ILE A 261 10.13 4.93 3.68
C ILE A 261 11.00 4.19 2.69
N GLN A 262 11.13 2.87 2.87
CA GLN A 262 11.79 2.03 1.89
C GLN A 262 10.79 1.07 1.28
N LEU A 263 10.65 1.13 -0.04
CA LEU A 263 9.85 0.21 -0.83
C LEU A 263 10.80 -0.69 -1.60
N SER A 264 10.68 -2.00 -1.42
CA SER A 264 11.47 -2.99 -2.15
C SER A 264 10.60 -4.01 -2.84
N ASN A 265 11.07 -4.47 -4.00
CA ASN A 265 10.62 -5.69 -4.65
C ASN A 265 11.85 -6.59 -4.90
N SER A 266 11.69 -7.66 -5.69
CA SER A 266 12.78 -8.58 -6.01
C SER A 266 13.94 -7.96 -6.81
N THR A 267 13.71 -6.84 -7.51
CA THR A 267 14.66 -6.24 -8.44
C THR A 267 15.19 -4.86 -8.01
N SER A 268 14.50 -4.19 -7.11
CA SER A 268 14.74 -2.79 -6.78
C SER A 268 14.41 -2.46 -5.32
N VAL A 269 15.11 -1.46 -4.80
CA VAL A 269 14.86 -0.85 -3.49
C VAL A 269 14.86 0.66 -3.68
N ILE A 270 13.80 1.32 -3.26
CA ILE A 270 13.62 2.76 -3.33
C ILE A 270 13.48 3.27 -1.90
N SER A 271 14.28 4.27 -1.52
CA SER A 271 14.21 4.91 -0.20
C SER A 271 13.84 6.38 -0.37
N THR A 272 12.83 6.84 0.37
CA THR A 272 12.27 8.19 0.29
C THR A 272 12.12 8.78 1.68
N ASP A 273 12.67 9.99 1.86
CA ASP A 273 12.44 10.76 3.08
C ASP A 273 11.22 11.66 2.89
N ILE A 274 10.34 11.65 3.89
CA ILE A 274 9.11 12.43 3.88
C ILE A 274 8.95 13.24 5.17
N ARG A 275 8.19 14.32 5.07
CA ARG A 275 7.68 15.09 6.19
C ARG A 275 6.16 15.08 6.14
N LEU A 276 5.50 14.79 7.26
CA LEU A 276 4.05 14.75 7.31
C LEU A 276 3.42 16.10 6.92
N ASP A 277 2.35 16.05 6.14
CA ASP A 277 1.67 17.22 5.57
C ASP A 277 0.17 17.32 5.91
N GLY A 278 -0.33 16.42 6.77
CA GLY A 278 -1.76 16.33 7.12
C GLY A 278 -2.54 15.27 6.34
N SER A 279 -1.97 14.69 5.28
CA SER A 279 -2.57 13.57 4.56
C SER A 279 -2.82 12.37 5.47
N SER A 280 -3.92 11.65 5.29
CA SER A 280 -4.21 10.42 6.06
C SER A 280 -3.37 9.22 5.64
N SER A 281 -2.84 9.25 4.41
CA SER A 281 -2.08 8.16 3.79
C SER A 281 -0.90 8.71 3.00
N ILE A 282 -0.04 7.81 2.53
CA ILE A 282 1.05 8.11 1.61
C ILE A 282 0.87 7.29 0.34
N LEU A 283 0.87 7.96 -0.80
CA LEU A 283 0.73 7.35 -2.10
C LEU A 283 2.07 6.79 -2.60
N LEU A 284 2.13 5.48 -2.71
CA LEU A 284 3.10 4.76 -3.51
C LEU A 284 2.52 4.63 -4.92
N SER A 285 3.27 5.03 -5.95
CA SER A 285 2.76 5.08 -7.33
C SER A 285 3.69 4.39 -8.31
N HIS A 286 3.20 4.16 -9.53
CA HIS A 286 3.94 3.54 -10.62
C HIS A 286 4.50 2.15 -10.24
N LEU A 287 3.72 1.39 -9.48
CA LEU A 287 4.05 0.02 -9.13
C LEU A 287 3.85 -0.90 -10.35
N GLU A 288 4.58 -2.00 -10.39
CA GLU A 288 4.39 -3.03 -11.39
C GLU A 288 3.16 -3.89 -11.03
N PHE A 289 2.46 -4.42 -12.04
CA PHE A 289 1.34 -5.34 -11.81
C PHE A 289 1.83 -6.68 -11.25
N ASP A 290 1.00 -7.30 -10.41
CA ASP A 290 1.19 -8.64 -9.83
C ASP A 290 2.55 -8.87 -9.16
N CYS A 291 3.12 -7.84 -8.54
CA CYS A 291 4.44 -7.86 -7.92
C CYS A 291 4.34 -7.85 -6.39
N ASP A 292 5.17 -8.66 -5.74
CA ASP A 292 5.32 -8.66 -4.29
C ASP A 292 6.25 -7.53 -3.85
N TYR A 293 5.71 -6.64 -3.00
CA TYR A 293 6.41 -5.51 -2.43
C TYR A 293 6.54 -5.66 -0.91
N VAL A 294 7.65 -5.15 -0.38
CA VAL A 294 7.88 -4.97 1.04
C VAL A 294 8.10 -3.49 1.30
N VAL A 295 7.31 -2.92 2.21
CA VAL A 295 7.45 -1.54 2.65
C VAL A 295 7.97 -1.51 4.08
N THR A 296 9.00 -0.72 4.32
CA THR A 296 9.56 -0.45 5.63
C THR A 296 9.42 1.04 5.95
N LEU A 297 9.07 1.34 7.20
CA LEU A 297 8.88 2.69 7.70
C LEU A 297 9.74 2.88 8.96
N ALA A 298 10.55 3.93 8.98
CA ALA A 298 11.30 4.36 10.17
C ALA A 298 11.05 5.84 10.45
N ALA A 299 10.89 6.19 11.73
CA ALA A 299 10.84 7.59 12.15
C ALA A 299 12.26 8.16 12.23
N THR A 300 12.46 9.37 11.76
CA THR A 300 13.77 10.06 11.73
C THR A 300 13.69 11.40 12.45
N THR A 301 14.82 11.95 12.89
CA THR A 301 14.88 13.34 13.38
C THR A 301 14.89 14.34 12.22
N SER A 302 14.64 15.62 12.51
CA SER A 302 14.64 16.70 11.50
C SER A 302 15.98 16.85 10.78
N ASP A 303 17.09 16.58 11.48
CA ASP A 303 18.46 16.59 10.98
C ASP A 303 18.92 15.22 10.45
N LYS A 304 18.05 14.20 10.53
CA LYS A 304 18.31 12.80 10.15
C LYS A 304 19.48 12.15 10.91
N SER A 305 19.94 12.73 12.02
CA SER A 305 21.03 12.18 12.81
C SER A 305 20.63 10.90 13.54
N GLN A 306 19.36 10.76 13.90
CA GLN A 306 18.82 9.60 14.58
C GLN A 306 17.64 9.01 13.81
N THR A 307 17.55 7.68 13.85
CA THR A 307 16.49 6.90 13.23
C THR A 307 15.98 5.86 14.23
N SER A 308 14.67 5.66 14.28
CA SER A 308 14.04 4.65 15.13
C SER A 308 14.26 3.23 14.60
N GLY A 309 13.70 2.23 15.30
CA GLY A 309 13.45 0.93 14.67
C GLY A 309 12.47 1.04 13.50
N THR A 310 12.37 -0.03 12.70
CA THR A 310 11.51 -0.08 11.53
C THR A 310 10.23 -0.87 11.79
N VAL A 311 9.16 -0.49 11.11
CA VAL A 311 7.96 -1.32 10.93
C VAL A 311 7.90 -1.76 9.48
N THR A 312 7.65 -3.04 9.25
CA THR A 312 7.64 -3.63 7.92
C THR A 312 6.29 -4.28 7.62
N SER A 313 5.82 -4.17 6.39
CA SER A 313 4.65 -4.89 5.89
C SER A 313 4.88 -5.31 4.45
N SER A 314 4.32 -6.46 4.06
CA SER A 314 4.38 -6.96 2.68
C SER A 314 3.00 -6.94 2.05
N PHE A 315 2.94 -6.61 0.77
CA PHE A 315 1.70 -6.62 -0.01
C PHE A 315 1.98 -7.01 -1.46
N LYS A 316 0.97 -7.56 -2.12
CA LYS A 316 1.00 -7.83 -3.56
C LYS A 316 0.23 -6.72 -4.27
N SER A 317 0.81 -6.14 -5.33
CA SER A 317 0.14 -5.12 -6.14
C SER A 317 -1.01 -5.73 -6.98
N LEU A 318 -1.86 -4.88 -7.56
CA LEU A 318 -3.00 -5.34 -8.37
C LEU A 318 -2.56 -6.18 -9.56
N GLN A 319 -3.42 -7.12 -9.99
CA GLN A 319 -3.23 -7.81 -11.26
C GLN A 319 -3.79 -6.95 -12.40
N CYS A 320 -3.15 -7.03 -13.56
CA CYS A 320 -3.58 -6.25 -14.73
C CYS A 320 -5.02 -6.58 -15.14
N LYS A 321 -5.42 -7.85 -15.07
CA LYS A 321 -6.79 -8.30 -15.37
C LYS A 321 -7.86 -7.75 -14.43
N ASP A 322 -7.50 -7.41 -13.18
CA ASP A 322 -8.44 -6.86 -12.21
C ASP A 322 -8.74 -5.37 -12.50
N VAL A 323 -7.83 -4.71 -13.24
CA VAL A 323 -7.96 -3.30 -13.64
C VAL A 323 -8.57 -3.17 -15.04
N HIS A 324 -8.01 -3.89 -16.01
CA HIS A 324 -8.36 -3.72 -17.44
C HIS A 324 -9.31 -4.79 -17.97
N GLY A 325 -9.68 -5.77 -17.14
CA GLY A 325 -10.48 -6.92 -17.54
C GLY A 325 -9.63 -8.09 -18.06
N ARG A 326 -10.20 -9.30 -17.98
CA ARG A 326 -9.57 -10.51 -18.53
C ARG A 326 -9.44 -10.39 -20.05
N GLY A 327 -8.29 -10.80 -20.57
CA GLY A 327 -8.05 -10.78 -22.02
C GLY A 327 -7.83 -9.39 -22.63
N SER A 328 -7.69 -8.34 -21.81
CA SER A 328 -7.38 -7.01 -22.31
C SER A 328 -6.02 -6.97 -23.01
N LEU A 329 -5.97 -6.33 -24.18
CA LEU A 329 -4.73 -6.10 -24.94
C LEU A 329 -3.74 -5.17 -24.20
N GLN A 330 -4.19 -4.46 -23.16
CA GLN A 330 -3.32 -3.66 -22.30
C GLN A 330 -2.49 -4.52 -21.33
N CYS A 331 -2.94 -5.75 -21.06
CA CYS A 331 -2.25 -6.71 -20.21
C CYS A 331 -1.35 -7.63 -21.03
N LEU A 332 -0.45 -8.35 -20.34
CA LEU A 332 0.22 -9.50 -20.94
C LEU A 332 -0.82 -10.61 -21.19
N PRO A 333 -0.70 -11.37 -22.29
CA PRO A 333 -1.61 -12.48 -22.56
C PRO A 333 -1.55 -13.50 -21.41
N GLU A 334 -2.72 -13.93 -20.96
CA GLU A 334 -2.82 -15.01 -19.97
C GLU A 334 -2.86 -16.37 -20.69
N PRO A 335 -2.26 -17.42 -20.11
CA PRO A 335 -2.38 -18.77 -20.66
C PRO A 335 -3.82 -19.27 -20.50
N VAL A 336 -4.21 -20.23 -21.34
CA VAL A 336 -5.53 -20.88 -21.21
C VAL A 336 -5.69 -21.54 -19.84
N ALA A 337 -6.93 -21.59 -19.34
CA ALA A 337 -7.26 -22.28 -18.11
C ALA A 337 -7.74 -23.71 -18.39
N ASP A 338 -7.63 -24.60 -17.40
CA ASP A 338 -8.21 -25.95 -17.41
C ASP A 338 -7.84 -26.81 -18.64
N LEU A 339 -6.61 -26.69 -19.12
CA LEU A 339 -6.08 -27.54 -20.19
C LEU A 339 -6.12 -29.01 -19.75
N SER A 340 -7.04 -29.75 -20.35
CA SER A 340 -7.36 -31.14 -20.00
C SER A 340 -7.27 -32.03 -21.23
N ILE A 341 -6.77 -33.24 -21.03
CA ILE A 341 -6.55 -34.21 -22.09
C ILE A 341 -7.15 -35.54 -21.68
N PHE A 342 -8.11 -36.01 -22.47
CA PHE A 342 -8.74 -37.31 -22.29
C PHE A 342 -8.33 -38.24 -23.44
N VAL A 343 -7.59 -39.30 -23.13
CA VAL A 343 -7.12 -40.27 -24.13
C VAL A 343 -8.09 -41.43 -24.23
N TYR A 344 -8.59 -41.67 -25.44
CA TYR A 344 -9.41 -42.81 -25.76
C TYR A 344 -8.57 -44.07 -25.98
N PRO A 345 -9.17 -45.27 -25.84
CA PRO A 345 -8.45 -46.53 -26.08
C PRO A 345 -7.85 -46.65 -27.48
N ASN A 346 -8.36 -45.94 -28.48
CA ASN A 346 -7.83 -45.99 -29.85
C ASN A 346 -6.55 -45.13 -30.04
N GLY A 347 -6.07 -44.43 -29.00
CA GLY A 347 -4.92 -43.52 -29.09
C GLY A 347 -5.28 -42.09 -29.51
N THR A 348 -6.53 -41.82 -29.87
CA THR A 348 -7.04 -40.47 -30.07
C THR A 348 -7.23 -39.80 -28.71
N ALA A 349 -6.88 -38.53 -28.60
CA ALA A 349 -7.09 -37.73 -27.41
C ALA A 349 -7.99 -36.53 -27.70
N PHE A 350 -8.92 -36.28 -26.79
CA PHE A 350 -9.70 -35.05 -26.74
C PHE A 350 -8.98 -34.04 -25.85
N VAL A 351 -8.55 -32.94 -26.44
CA VAL A 351 -7.90 -31.81 -25.76
C VAL A 351 -8.93 -30.71 -25.60
N SER A 352 -9.17 -30.24 -24.38
CA SER A 352 -10.11 -29.15 -24.09
C SER A 352 -9.52 -28.12 -23.14
N TRP A 353 -9.91 -26.86 -23.31
CA TRP A 353 -9.44 -25.74 -22.51
C TRP A 353 -10.50 -24.66 -22.37
N ASN A 354 -10.32 -23.81 -21.36
CA ASN A 354 -11.08 -22.58 -21.18
C ASN A 354 -10.30 -21.39 -21.78
N PRO A 355 -10.88 -20.65 -22.75
CA PRO A 355 -10.24 -19.47 -23.34
C PRO A 355 -9.79 -18.45 -22.28
N SER A 356 -8.59 -17.87 -22.47
CA SER A 356 -8.05 -16.83 -21.58
C SER A 356 -8.66 -15.44 -21.82
N ALA A 357 -9.32 -15.24 -22.95
CA ALA A 357 -9.95 -14.00 -23.37
C ALA A 357 -11.18 -14.29 -24.23
N ASP A 358 -11.98 -13.26 -24.49
CA ASP A 358 -13.04 -13.35 -25.50
C ASP A 358 -12.45 -13.68 -26.88
N PRO A 359 -13.14 -14.47 -27.72
CA PRO A 359 -12.63 -14.87 -29.04
C PRO A 359 -12.26 -13.70 -29.94
N GLU A 360 -12.87 -12.52 -29.74
CA GLU A 360 -12.53 -11.30 -30.47
C GLU A 360 -11.12 -10.78 -30.15
N ASN A 361 -10.58 -11.08 -28.97
CA ASN A 361 -9.25 -10.65 -28.52
C ASN A 361 -8.16 -11.71 -28.76
N ILE A 362 -8.52 -12.85 -29.37
CA ILE A 362 -7.61 -13.96 -29.67
C ILE A 362 -7.42 -14.06 -31.19
N LEU A 363 -6.18 -14.13 -31.64
CA LEU A 363 -5.86 -14.26 -33.06
C LEU A 363 -6.04 -15.73 -33.52
N PHE A 364 -5.38 -16.67 -32.86
CA PHE A 364 -5.54 -18.12 -33.03
C PHE A 364 -4.85 -18.87 -31.87
N TYR A 365 -5.10 -20.18 -31.78
CA TYR A 365 -4.36 -21.07 -30.89
C TYR A 365 -3.41 -21.96 -31.69
N GLN A 366 -2.29 -22.32 -31.08
CA GLN A 366 -1.34 -23.27 -31.62
C GLN A 366 -1.15 -24.41 -30.61
N LEU A 367 -1.60 -25.60 -30.99
CA LEU A 367 -1.42 -26.81 -30.20
C LEU A 367 -0.16 -27.52 -30.69
N VAL A 368 0.79 -27.67 -29.78
CA VAL A 368 2.08 -28.30 -30.01
C VAL A 368 2.17 -29.55 -29.15
N TYR A 369 2.54 -30.69 -29.75
CA TYR A 369 2.74 -31.92 -28.98
C TYR A 369 3.87 -32.76 -29.54
N ASN A 370 4.54 -33.48 -28.63
CA ASN A 370 5.61 -34.41 -28.97
C ASN A 370 5.79 -35.45 -27.85
N ALA A 371 6.27 -36.63 -28.21
CA ALA A 371 6.65 -37.65 -27.24
C ALA A 371 8.01 -37.31 -26.61
N LEU A 372 8.17 -37.69 -25.34
CA LEU A 372 9.45 -37.60 -24.62
C LEU A 372 10.34 -38.82 -24.84
N SER A 373 9.75 -39.94 -25.26
CA SER A 373 10.46 -41.20 -25.55
C SER A 373 10.57 -41.44 -27.06
N HIS A 374 11.66 -42.08 -27.47
CA HIS A 374 11.91 -42.51 -28.85
C HIS A 374 11.56 -43.99 -29.07
N GLU A 375 11.15 -44.71 -28.03
CA GLU A 375 10.85 -46.14 -28.12
C GLU A 375 9.40 -46.38 -28.59
N HIS A 376 9.05 -47.63 -28.93
CA HIS A 376 7.64 -48.06 -29.10
C HIS A 376 6.81 -47.29 -30.15
N GLY A 377 7.44 -46.70 -31.17
CA GLY A 377 6.76 -45.97 -32.24
C GLY A 377 6.20 -44.61 -31.82
N CYS A 378 6.69 -44.04 -30.71
CA CYS A 378 6.31 -42.71 -30.24
C CYS A 378 6.81 -41.61 -31.20
N GLN A 379 5.96 -40.62 -31.48
CA GLN A 379 6.32 -39.49 -32.34
C GLN A 379 7.14 -38.46 -31.53
N TYR A 380 8.46 -38.56 -31.61
CA TYR A 380 9.38 -37.64 -30.94
C TYR A 380 9.43 -36.26 -31.62
N GLN A 381 9.17 -36.19 -32.93
CA GLN A 381 9.14 -34.94 -33.66
C GLN A 381 7.95 -34.07 -33.22
N GLN A 382 8.19 -32.78 -33.11
CA GLN A 382 7.18 -31.80 -32.72
C GLN A 382 6.13 -31.64 -33.82
N GLU A 383 4.89 -31.97 -33.47
CA GLU A 383 3.72 -31.72 -34.31
C GLU A 383 3.05 -30.41 -33.87
N THR A 384 2.43 -29.71 -34.83
CA THR A 384 1.82 -28.40 -34.59
C THR A 384 0.51 -28.27 -35.35
N ILE A 385 -0.55 -27.90 -34.64
CA ILE A 385 -1.90 -27.70 -35.18
C ILE A 385 -2.34 -26.28 -34.86
N ASN A 386 -2.70 -25.52 -35.89
CA ASN A 386 -3.28 -24.19 -35.72
C ASN A 386 -4.81 -24.31 -35.63
N LEU A 387 -5.39 -23.67 -34.63
CA LEU A 387 -6.81 -23.75 -34.28
C LEU A 387 -7.41 -22.35 -34.27
N GLN A 388 -8.68 -22.24 -34.65
CA GLN A 388 -9.38 -20.94 -34.70
C GLN A 388 -9.59 -20.35 -33.31
N ALA A 389 -9.69 -19.02 -33.21
CA ALA A 389 -9.92 -18.31 -31.96
C ALA A 389 -11.21 -18.71 -31.22
N SER A 390 -12.24 -19.20 -31.93
CA SER A 390 -13.48 -19.69 -31.34
C SER A 390 -13.41 -21.14 -30.83
N ALA A 391 -12.28 -21.83 -31.02
CA ALA A 391 -12.11 -23.21 -30.57
C ALA A 391 -11.85 -23.28 -29.06
N SER A 392 -12.52 -24.21 -28.38
CA SER A 392 -12.27 -24.57 -26.97
C SER A 392 -11.87 -26.03 -26.80
N SER A 393 -11.80 -26.78 -27.90
CA SER A 393 -11.41 -28.19 -27.90
C SER A 393 -10.95 -28.65 -29.28
N THR A 394 -10.15 -29.71 -29.33
CA THR A 394 -9.78 -30.42 -30.56
C THR A 394 -9.49 -31.90 -30.29
N PHE A 395 -9.50 -32.71 -31.33
CA PHE A 395 -9.02 -34.09 -31.29
C PHE A 395 -7.61 -34.16 -31.88
N VAL A 396 -6.76 -35.00 -31.28
CA VAL A 396 -5.39 -35.26 -31.72
C VAL A 396 -5.11 -36.75 -31.62
N ASP A 397 -4.45 -37.32 -32.61
CA ASP A 397 -4.00 -38.71 -32.55
C ASP A 397 -2.57 -38.79 -32.02
N PHE A 398 -2.38 -39.56 -30.95
CA PHE A 398 -1.05 -39.82 -30.41
C PHE A 398 -0.56 -41.21 -30.83
N PRO A 399 0.42 -41.30 -31.75
CA PRO A 399 0.93 -42.59 -32.20
C PRO A 399 1.83 -43.27 -31.15
N GLY A 400 1.94 -44.59 -31.27
CA GLY A 400 2.80 -45.42 -30.40
C GLY A 400 2.08 -45.94 -29.16
N TYR A 401 2.79 -46.75 -28.37
CA TYR A 401 2.28 -47.39 -27.16
C TYR A 401 3.21 -47.11 -25.98
N ARG A 402 2.64 -46.84 -24.79
CA ARG A 402 3.42 -46.47 -23.59
C ARG A 402 4.28 -45.22 -23.78
N CYS A 403 3.77 -44.28 -24.56
CA CYS A 403 4.42 -43.00 -24.81
C CYS A 403 3.96 -41.96 -23.78
N GLU A 404 4.90 -41.17 -23.24
CA GLU A 404 4.59 -39.93 -22.54
C GLU A 404 4.67 -38.77 -23.53
N TYR A 405 3.56 -38.05 -23.67
CA TYR A 405 3.45 -36.87 -24.53
C TYR A 405 3.41 -35.60 -23.69
N VAL A 406 4.15 -34.59 -24.13
CA VAL A 406 3.99 -33.21 -23.67
C VAL A 406 3.08 -32.51 -24.65
N VAL A 407 2.09 -31.80 -24.13
CA VAL A 407 1.11 -31.07 -24.92
C VAL A 407 1.09 -29.63 -24.43
N ARG A 408 1.44 -28.72 -25.33
CA ARG A 408 1.48 -27.27 -25.10
C ARG A 408 0.41 -26.61 -25.94
N LEU A 409 -0.46 -25.83 -25.32
CA LEU A 409 -1.38 -24.96 -26.02
C LEU A 409 -0.92 -23.52 -25.86
N ILE A 410 -0.60 -22.88 -26.99
CA ILE A 410 -0.16 -21.49 -27.06
C ILE A 410 -1.32 -20.66 -27.60
N ASN A 411 -1.69 -19.58 -26.91
CA ASN A 411 -2.68 -18.61 -27.38
C ASN A 411 -1.98 -17.33 -27.81
N TYR A 412 -2.35 -16.81 -28.98
CA TYR A 412 -1.87 -15.53 -29.50
C TYR A 412 -2.97 -14.48 -29.39
N ASP A 413 -2.65 -13.32 -28.81
CA ASP A 413 -3.56 -12.17 -28.82
C ASP A 413 -3.60 -11.48 -30.19
N LEU A 414 -4.49 -10.52 -30.38
CA LEU A 414 -4.62 -9.76 -31.64
C LEU A 414 -3.34 -9.00 -32.06
N ILE A 415 -2.42 -8.75 -31.12
CA ILE A 415 -1.16 -8.03 -31.37
C ILE A 415 -0.02 -9.03 -31.68
N GLY A 416 -0.27 -10.34 -31.54
CA GLY A 416 0.66 -11.41 -31.82
C GLY A 416 1.57 -11.80 -30.64
N ARG A 417 1.24 -11.38 -29.41
CA ARG A 417 1.94 -11.84 -28.19
C ARG A 417 1.37 -13.18 -27.74
N ASP A 418 2.21 -14.02 -27.16
CA ASP A 418 1.87 -15.40 -26.81
C ASP A 418 1.86 -15.67 -25.30
N ALA A 419 1.00 -16.61 -24.90
CA ALA A 419 1.04 -17.26 -23.60
C ALA A 419 0.81 -18.76 -23.78
N MET A 420 1.34 -19.59 -22.88
CA MET A 420 1.27 -21.06 -23.03
C MET A 420 0.83 -21.77 -21.76
N ALA A 421 0.02 -22.81 -21.94
CA ALA A 421 -0.26 -23.83 -20.93
C ALA A 421 0.34 -25.17 -21.37
N GLU A 422 0.98 -25.89 -20.45
CA GLU A 422 1.58 -27.20 -20.71
C GLU A 422 0.96 -28.25 -19.79
N THR A 423 0.68 -29.43 -20.34
CA THR A 423 0.32 -30.62 -19.57
C THR A 423 0.97 -31.86 -20.17
N ARG A 424 1.01 -32.95 -19.40
CA ARG A 424 1.62 -34.22 -19.81
C ARG A 424 0.61 -35.35 -19.71
N VAL A 425 0.70 -36.28 -20.65
CA VAL A 425 -0.20 -37.42 -20.70
C VAL A 425 0.57 -38.69 -21.06
N VAL A 426 0.23 -39.79 -20.41
CA VAL A 426 0.81 -41.12 -20.67
C VAL A 426 -0.23 -41.97 -21.37
N ILE A 427 0.16 -42.58 -22.50
CA ILE A 427 -0.71 -43.49 -23.24
C ILE A 427 -0.56 -44.88 -22.65
N GLU A 428 -1.56 -45.31 -21.90
CA GLU A 428 -1.63 -46.68 -21.41
C GLU A 428 -1.97 -47.65 -22.54
N PRO A 429 -1.38 -48.85 -22.56
CA PRO A 429 -1.71 -49.84 -23.57
C PRO A 429 -3.18 -50.24 -23.42
N THR A 430 -3.90 -50.26 -24.53
CA THR A 430 -5.16 -51.01 -24.62
C THR A 430 -4.89 -52.41 -24.11
N ARG A 431 -5.65 -52.85 -23.10
CA ARG A 431 -5.68 -54.27 -22.73
C ARG A 431 -6.05 -55.05 -23.98
N ILE A 432 -5.05 -55.62 -24.64
CA ILE A 432 -5.25 -56.61 -25.69
C ILE A 432 -6.12 -57.69 -25.04
N PRO A 433 -7.29 -58.04 -25.61
CA PRO A 433 -8.07 -59.15 -25.06
C PRO A 433 -7.16 -60.37 -25.07
N LEU A 434 -6.93 -60.96 -23.88
CA LEU A 434 -6.11 -62.15 -23.67
C LEU A 434 -6.36 -63.14 -24.83
N ARG A 435 -5.37 -63.28 -25.71
CA ARG A 435 -5.46 -64.22 -26.83
C ARG A 435 -5.42 -65.62 -26.22
N LEU A 436 -6.40 -66.46 -26.57
CA LEU A 436 -6.54 -67.84 -26.10
C LEU A 436 -5.25 -68.68 -26.29
N GLU A 437 -4.38 -68.25 -27.20
CA GLU A 437 -3.07 -68.82 -27.51
C GLU A 437 -2.06 -68.75 -26.35
N ASP A 438 -2.13 -67.74 -25.48
CA ASP A 438 -1.23 -67.62 -24.31
C ASP A 438 -1.64 -68.56 -23.16
N LEU A 439 -2.90 -69.01 -23.11
CA LEU A 439 -3.38 -70.04 -22.20
C LEU A 439 -2.95 -71.46 -22.60
N LEU A 440 -2.51 -71.65 -23.85
CA LEU A 440 -2.09 -72.93 -24.42
C LEU A 440 -0.56 -73.07 -24.49
N ARG A 441 0.21 -72.21 -23.79
CA ARG A 441 1.66 -72.40 -23.71
C ARG A 441 1.98 -73.71 -22.98
N PRO A 442 2.80 -74.60 -23.57
CA PRO A 442 3.16 -75.89 -22.99
C PRO A 442 3.88 -75.75 -21.63
N GLU A 443 4.51 -74.61 -21.36
CA GLU A 443 5.16 -74.28 -20.08
C GLU A 443 4.17 -74.19 -18.91
N ILE A 444 2.94 -73.72 -19.15
CA ILE A 444 1.89 -73.62 -18.12
C ILE A 444 1.31 -75.00 -17.81
N PHE A 445 1.15 -75.85 -18.82
CA PHE A 445 0.78 -77.25 -18.62
C PHE A 445 1.89 -78.05 -17.92
N LEU A 446 3.17 -77.78 -18.23
CA LEU A 446 4.30 -78.44 -17.58
C LEU A 446 4.38 -78.08 -16.09
N THR A 447 4.21 -76.80 -15.76
CA THR A 447 4.21 -76.33 -14.37
C THR A 447 3.01 -76.87 -13.60
N ALA A 448 1.81 -76.90 -14.18
CA ALA A 448 0.64 -77.53 -13.56
C ALA A 448 0.83 -79.05 -13.34
N ALA A 449 1.40 -79.76 -14.30
CA ALA A 449 1.72 -81.19 -14.18
C ALA A 449 2.79 -81.47 -13.11
N CYS A 450 3.83 -80.62 -13.03
CA CYS A 450 4.85 -80.69 -11.98
C CYS A 450 4.26 -80.46 -10.59
N PHE A 451 3.34 -79.50 -10.43
CA PHE A 451 2.66 -79.28 -9.15
C PHE A 451 1.79 -80.47 -8.73
N LEU A 452 1.06 -81.08 -9.67
CA LEU A 452 0.27 -82.30 -9.41
C LEU A 452 1.15 -83.50 -9.05
N LEU A 453 2.27 -83.69 -9.76
CA LEU A 453 3.25 -84.74 -9.45
C LEU A 453 3.90 -84.53 -8.07
N PHE A 454 4.25 -83.28 -7.73
CA PHE A 454 4.80 -82.97 -6.41
C PHE A 454 3.80 -83.25 -5.29
N PHE A 455 2.53 -82.89 -5.49
CA PHE A 455 1.46 -83.13 -4.52
C PHE A 455 1.21 -84.63 -4.30
N THR A 456 1.17 -85.41 -5.39
CA THR A 456 1.02 -86.88 -5.30
C THR A 456 2.23 -87.55 -4.63
N LEU A 457 3.45 -87.07 -4.89
CA LEU A 457 4.67 -87.55 -4.21
C LEU A 457 4.65 -87.25 -2.70
N CYS A 458 4.23 -86.05 -2.31
CA CYS A 458 4.10 -85.66 -0.90
C CYS A 458 3.05 -86.51 -0.16
N VAL A 459 1.92 -86.84 -0.80
CA VAL A 459 0.90 -87.73 -0.22
C VAL A 459 1.44 -89.15 -0.06
N LEU A 460 2.16 -89.68 -1.05
CA LEU A 460 2.75 -91.03 -0.98
C LEU A 460 3.85 -91.15 0.10
N ILE A 461 4.64 -90.10 0.31
CA ILE A 461 5.67 -90.06 1.37
C ILE A 461 5.02 -89.98 2.76
N ARG A 462 3.96 -89.17 2.94
CA ARG A 462 3.22 -89.12 4.21
C ARG A 462 2.47 -90.42 4.53
N CYS A 463 2.03 -91.18 3.53
CA CYS A 463 1.39 -92.48 3.74
C CYS A 463 2.36 -93.62 4.07
N ARG A 464 3.66 -93.54 3.71
CA ARG A 464 4.65 -94.61 4.00
C ARG A 464 5.43 -94.48 5.31
N VAL A 465 5.44 -93.31 5.96
CA VAL A 465 6.21 -93.08 7.20
C VAL A 465 5.34 -93.08 8.48
N GLY A 466 4.01 -93.18 8.34
CA GLY A 466 3.05 -93.11 9.45
C GLY A 466 2.69 -94.43 10.14
N ARG A 467 3.65 -95.30 10.49
CA ARG A 467 3.42 -96.40 11.45
C ARG A 467 4.67 -96.67 12.30
N LYS A 468 4.79 -95.93 13.41
CA LYS A 468 5.36 -96.36 14.71
C LYS A 468 5.23 -95.22 15.73
N CYS A 469 4.23 -95.30 16.61
CA CYS A 469 4.32 -94.76 17.97
C CYS A 469 4.86 -95.90 18.86
N PRO A 470 5.67 -95.63 19.89
CA PRO A 470 5.16 -95.20 21.21
C PRO A 470 6.19 -94.25 21.91
N ASN A 471 6.09 -93.74 23.14
CA ASN A 471 5.11 -93.77 24.22
C ASN A 471 5.30 -92.51 25.09
N ARG A 472 4.25 -92.20 25.83
CA ARG A 472 4.03 -91.12 26.80
C ARG A 472 4.94 -91.19 28.03
N ILE A 473 5.57 -90.08 28.44
CA ILE A 473 5.81 -89.73 29.86
C ILE A 473 5.50 -88.25 30.08
N SER A 474 4.81 -88.00 31.19
CA SER A 474 4.22 -86.76 31.66
C SER A 474 5.04 -86.24 32.83
N GLU A 475 5.46 -84.97 32.82
CA GLU A 475 5.67 -84.13 34.01
C GLU A 475 5.97 -82.69 33.53
N LYS A 476 4.97 -81.80 33.50
CA LYS A 476 4.62 -80.82 34.55
C LYS A 476 5.80 -80.00 35.09
N GLN A 477 5.67 -78.69 34.85
CA GLN A 477 6.15 -77.56 35.65
C GLN A 477 7.66 -77.30 35.72
N GLN A 478 8.16 -76.42 34.84
CA GLN A 478 8.93 -75.26 35.31
C GLN A 478 9.05 -74.18 34.23
N LYS A 479 8.84 -72.93 34.66
CA LYS A 479 9.26 -71.67 34.00
C LYS A 479 8.48 -71.18 32.78
N LEU A 480 7.29 -70.64 33.05
CA LEU A 480 6.78 -69.43 32.41
C LEU A 480 6.12 -68.56 33.50
N ARG A 481 6.96 -68.06 34.39
CA ARG A 481 6.74 -66.83 35.18
C ARG A 481 8.10 -66.15 35.23
N GLU A 482 8.31 -65.29 34.26
CA GLU A 482 9.19 -64.12 34.30
C GLU A 482 8.94 -63.41 32.96
N TYR A 483 8.66 -62.11 33.02
CA TYR A 483 8.13 -61.22 31.96
C TYR A 483 6.59 -61.14 31.83
N ALA A 484 5.96 -60.80 32.95
CA ALA A 484 4.89 -59.79 33.01
C ALA A 484 5.10 -58.97 34.28
#